data_AF-A0A7U9MVM3-F1
#
_entry.id   AF-A0A7U9MVM3-F1
#
_cell.length_a   1.000
_cell.length_b   1.000
_cell.length_c   1.000
_cell.angle_alpha   90.00
_cell.angle_beta   90.00
_cell.angle_gamma   90.00
#
_symmetry.space_group_name_H-M   'P 1'
#
loop_
_entity.id
_entity.type
_entity.pdbx_description
1 polymer ?
#
loop_
_entity_poly.entity_id
_entity_poly.type
_entity_poly.pdbx_seq_one_letter_code
_entity_poly.pdbx_strand_id
1 'polypeptide(L)'
;MENSTHNTGLHYCKKCGRLINIMPYNGVISTTCDYCESEVYPVPKEYLNKDVDCFLKDKKTEEYFVENFIKTAPEFDEYLFNHRDNDLQQRWAKTETSLEHGKAVLEGKDKGNQFGVECPYCHATNVKKITKTSKAVHTSIFGIFSLSRNSKQFHCNNCNSDF
;
A
#
# COMPACT_ATOMS: atom_id res chain seq x y z
N MET A 1 -8.86 -36.64 -3.79
CA MET A 1 -8.36 -35.26 -3.59
C MET A 1 -9.53 -34.32 -3.86
N GLU A 2 -10.53 -34.35 -2.98
CA GLU A 2 -11.71 -33.50 -3.04
C GLU A 2 -11.71 -32.73 -1.73
N ASN A 3 -11.70 -31.39 -1.79
CA ASN A 3 -12.11 -30.44 -0.72
C ASN A 3 -11.60 -28.99 -0.93
N SER A 4 -10.99 -28.62 -2.06
CA SER A 4 -10.41 -27.26 -2.22
C SER A 4 -11.35 -26.21 -2.84
N THR A 5 -12.58 -26.55 -3.22
CA THR A 5 -13.53 -25.63 -3.89
C THR A 5 -14.50 -24.92 -2.94
N HIS A 6 -14.34 -25.08 -1.61
CA HIS A 6 -15.27 -24.51 -0.62
C HIS A 6 -14.69 -23.38 0.24
N ASN A 7 -13.42 -23.00 0.08
CA ASN A 7 -12.76 -22.00 0.93
C ASN A 7 -12.60 -20.62 0.29
N THR A 8 -13.32 -20.34 -0.81
CA THR A 8 -13.30 -19.05 -1.50
C THR A 8 -14.68 -18.41 -1.45
N GLY A 9 -14.74 -17.09 -1.27
CA GLY A 9 -15.97 -16.33 -1.11
C GLY A 9 -15.98 -15.49 0.17
N LEU A 10 -17.16 -15.00 0.56
CA LEU A 10 -17.31 -14.20 1.77
C LEU A 10 -17.18 -15.07 3.03
N HIS A 11 -16.24 -14.69 3.90
CA HIS A 11 -16.01 -15.29 5.19
C HIS A 11 -16.23 -14.28 6.31
N TYR A 12 -16.46 -14.76 7.52
CA TYR A 12 -16.61 -13.94 8.71
C TYR A 12 -15.68 -14.41 9.83
N CYS A 13 -15.20 -13.46 10.63
CA CYS A 13 -14.47 -13.72 11.86
C CYS A 13 -15.45 -13.69 13.04
N LYS A 14 -15.52 -14.78 13.81
CA LYS A 14 -16.37 -14.85 15.01
C LYS A 14 -15.87 -13.97 16.16
N LYS A 15 -14.56 -13.70 16.21
CA LYS A 15 -13.95 -12.89 17.27
C LYS A 15 -14.21 -11.39 17.10
N CYS A 16 -13.91 -10.83 15.94
CA CYS A 16 -14.01 -9.38 15.69
C CYS A 16 -15.16 -8.99 14.75
N GLY A 17 -15.97 -9.94 14.30
CA GLY A 17 -17.10 -9.71 13.38
C GLY A 17 -16.74 -9.25 11.97
N ARG A 18 -15.46 -9.32 11.58
CA ARG A 18 -15.01 -8.85 10.26
C ARG A 18 -15.51 -9.77 9.15
N LEU A 19 -16.07 -9.19 8.10
CA LEU A 19 -16.39 -9.86 6.84
C LEU A 19 -15.22 -9.71 5.85
N ILE A 20 -14.75 -10.81 5.28
CA ILE A 20 -13.54 -10.88 4.45
C ILE A 20 -13.84 -11.68 3.20
N ASN A 21 -13.52 -11.10 2.04
CA ASN A 21 -13.57 -11.82 0.77
C ASN A 21 -12.27 -12.57 0.55
N ILE A 22 -12.35 -13.90 0.65
CA ILE A 22 -11.19 -14.78 0.49
C ILE A 22 -11.16 -15.30 -0.93
N MET A 23 -10.12 -14.94 -1.66
CA MET A 23 -9.85 -15.38 -3.02
C MET A 23 -8.45 -16.00 -3.06
N PRO A 24 -8.21 -17.01 -3.91
CA PRO A 24 -6.90 -17.63 -4.01
C PRO A 24 -5.92 -16.63 -4.65
N TYR A 25 -4.78 -16.40 -4.00
CA TYR A 25 -3.69 -15.59 -4.54
C TYR A 25 -2.45 -16.47 -4.70
N ASN A 26 -1.96 -16.61 -5.93
CA ASN A 26 -0.85 -17.51 -6.27
C ASN A 26 -1.04 -18.95 -5.75
N GLY A 27 -2.28 -19.44 -5.75
CA GLY A 27 -2.63 -20.78 -5.24
C GLY A 27 -2.70 -20.90 -3.72
N VAL A 28 -2.51 -19.82 -2.97
CA VAL A 28 -2.62 -19.77 -1.51
C VAL A 28 -3.97 -19.16 -1.11
N ILE A 29 -4.65 -19.79 -0.15
CA ILE A 29 -5.91 -19.31 0.42
C ILE A 29 -5.63 -18.86 1.86
N SER A 30 -5.94 -17.61 2.17
CA SER A 30 -5.89 -17.14 3.55
C SER A 30 -7.02 -17.78 4.35
N THR A 31 -6.71 -18.34 5.53
CA THR A 31 -7.69 -18.94 6.44
C THR A 31 -7.80 -18.16 7.75
N THR A 32 -7.25 -16.95 7.80
CA THR A 32 -7.17 -16.13 9.01
C THR A 32 -7.65 -14.70 8.76
N CYS A 33 -8.14 -14.06 9.81
CA CYS A 33 -8.58 -12.68 9.80
C CYS A 33 -7.38 -11.73 9.71
N ASP A 34 -7.37 -10.85 8.71
CA ASP A 34 -6.36 -9.80 8.49
C ASP A 34 -6.33 -8.71 9.59
N TYR A 35 -7.33 -8.67 10.47
CA TYR A 35 -7.37 -7.76 11.61
C TYR A 35 -6.85 -8.38 12.91
N CYS A 36 -7.45 -9.50 13.34
CA CYS A 36 -7.24 -10.11 14.66
C CYS A 36 -6.61 -11.51 14.61
N GLU A 37 -6.22 -11.97 13.42
CA GLU A 37 -5.49 -13.23 13.17
C GLU A 37 -6.23 -14.52 13.57
N SER A 38 -7.48 -14.41 14.01
CA SER A 38 -8.33 -15.55 14.33
C SER A 38 -8.81 -16.27 13.08
N GLU A 39 -9.16 -17.54 13.22
CA GLU A 39 -9.75 -18.33 12.14
C GLU A 39 -11.06 -17.70 11.62
N VAL A 40 -11.26 -17.83 10.32
CA VAL A 40 -12.42 -17.29 9.61
C VAL A 40 -13.25 -18.42 9.02
N TYR A 41 -14.54 -18.18 8.93
CA TYR A 41 -15.52 -19.19 8.55
C TYR A 41 -16.32 -18.72 7.35
N PRO A 42 -16.67 -19.60 6.39
CA PRO A 42 -17.48 -19.19 5.26
C PRO A 42 -18.86 -18.76 5.74
N VAL A 43 -19.37 -17.67 5.17
CA VAL A 43 -20.74 -17.24 5.41
C VAL A 43 -21.69 -18.23 4.71
N PRO A 44 -22.71 -18.76 5.40
CA PRO A 44 -23.66 -19.68 4.76
C PRO A 44 -24.33 -19.06 3.53
N LYS A 45 -24.49 -19.86 2.47
CA LYS A 45 -25.04 -19.40 1.17
C LYS A 45 -26.43 -18.76 1.28
N GLU A 46 -27.21 -19.13 2.29
CA GLU A 46 -28.52 -18.54 2.57
C GLU A 46 -28.47 -17.08 3.01
N TYR A 47 -27.32 -16.54 3.41
CA TYR A 47 -27.14 -15.12 3.73
C TYR A 47 -26.44 -14.34 2.61
N LEU A 48 -25.93 -15.04 1.60
CA LEU A 48 -25.22 -14.46 0.46
C LEU A 48 -26.17 -14.02 -0.64
N ASN A 49 -25.73 -13.02 -1.40
CA ASN A 49 -26.40 -12.61 -2.62
C ASN A 49 -26.42 -13.80 -3.62
N LYS A 50 -27.56 -13.98 -4.29
CA LYS A 50 -27.78 -15.14 -5.19
C LYS A 50 -26.93 -15.08 -6.45
N ASP A 51 -26.61 -13.87 -6.91
CA ASP A 51 -25.85 -13.63 -8.13
C ASP A 51 -24.35 -13.53 -7.85
N VAL A 52 -23.97 -13.18 -6.61
CA VAL A 52 -22.58 -12.95 -6.21
C VAL A 52 -22.32 -13.45 -4.78
N ASP A 53 -21.45 -14.44 -4.61
CA ASP A 53 -21.14 -15.09 -3.32
C ASP A 53 -20.12 -14.34 -2.44
N CYS A 54 -19.76 -13.11 -2.83
CA CYS A 54 -18.83 -12.25 -2.11
C CYS A 54 -19.50 -11.10 -1.33
N PHE A 55 -20.84 -11.10 -1.26
CA PHE A 55 -21.63 -10.12 -0.52
C PHE A 55 -22.81 -10.77 0.20
N LEU A 56 -23.20 -10.17 1.33
CA LEU A 56 -24.49 -10.45 1.95
C LEU A 56 -25.63 -9.93 1.05
N LYS A 57 -26.82 -10.52 1.20
CA LYS A 57 -27.99 -10.16 0.37
C LYS A 57 -28.35 -8.69 0.44
N ASP A 58 -28.35 -8.14 1.65
CA ASP A 58 -28.83 -6.81 1.96
C ASP A 58 -28.42 -6.41 3.39
N LYS A 59 -28.58 -5.13 3.72
CA LYS A 59 -28.21 -4.57 5.02
C LYS A 59 -28.97 -5.19 6.20
N LYS A 60 -30.23 -5.59 6.03
CA LYS A 60 -31.02 -6.22 7.10
C LYS A 60 -30.49 -7.61 7.40
N THR A 61 -30.07 -8.34 6.37
CA THR A 61 -29.38 -9.64 6.52
C THR A 61 -28.05 -9.47 7.27
N GLU A 62 -27.28 -8.42 6.96
CA GLU A 62 -26.05 -8.08 7.68
C GLU A 62 -26.29 -7.77 9.16
N GLU A 63 -27.23 -6.88 9.48
CA GLU A 63 -27.60 -6.57 10.86
C GLU A 63 -28.04 -7.82 11.62
N TYR A 64 -28.90 -8.64 11.01
CA TYR A 64 -29.33 -9.92 11.59
C TYR A 64 -28.15 -10.86 11.87
N PHE A 65 -27.23 -10.98 10.91
CA PHE A 65 -26.05 -11.83 11.04
C PHE A 65 -25.12 -11.35 12.16
N VAL A 66 -24.91 -10.04 12.27
CA VAL A 66 -24.11 -9.44 13.35
C VAL A 66 -24.75 -9.71 14.71
N GLU A 67 -26.03 -9.41 14.88
CA GLU A 67 -26.70 -9.54 16.18
C GLU A 67 -26.89 -11.00 16.62
N ASN A 68 -27.14 -11.93 15.69
CA ASN A 68 -27.54 -13.30 16.04
C ASN A 68 -26.43 -14.35 15.87
N PHE A 69 -25.37 -14.07 15.11
CA PHE A 69 -24.27 -15.02 14.88
C PHE A 69 -22.93 -14.51 15.39
N ILE A 70 -22.61 -13.22 15.19
CA ILE A 70 -21.31 -12.67 15.58
C ILE A 70 -21.32 -12.34 17.08
N LYS A 71 -22.25 -11.50 17.53
CA LYS A 71 -22.28 -11.03 18.94
C LYS A 71 -22.63 -12.12 19.94
N THR A 72 -23.24 -13.22 19.48
CA THR A 72 -23.61 -14.38 20.30
C THR A 72 -22.50 -15.44 20.36
N ALA A 73 -21.43 -15.29 19.57
CA ALA A 73 -20.34 -16.26 19.54
C ALA A 73 -19.54 -16.24 20.86
N PRO A 74 -19.14 -17.40 21.42
CA PRO A 74 -18.38 -17.44 22.67
C PRO A 74 -17.00 -16.79 22.57
N GLU A 75 -16.41 -16.75 21.37
CA GLU A 75 -15.15 -16.07 21.08
C GLU A 75 -15.30 -14.59 20.74
N PHE A 76 -16.51 -14.02 20.77
CA PHE A 76 -16.76 -12.63 20.43
C PHE A 76 -16.04 -11.67 21.38
N ASP A 77 -15.35 -10.70 20.79
CA ASP A 77 -14.60 -9.67 21.49
C ASP A 77 -15.17 -8.29 21.10
N GLU A 78 -15.89 -7.68 22.03
CA GLU A 78 -16.55 -6.38 21.83
C GLU A 78 -15.54 -5.26 21.57
N TYR A 79 -14.37 -5.30 22.21
CA TYR A 79 -13.33 -4.30 21.99
C TYR A 79 -12.85 -4.38 20.54
N LEU A 80 -12.47 -5.57 20.08
CA LEU A 80 -12.01 -5.77 18.71
C LEU A 80 -13.11 -5.42 17.69
N PHE A 81 -14.37 -5.76 17.95
CA PHE A 81 -15.47 -5.40 17.05
C PHE A 81 -15.61 -3.88 16.88
N ASN A 82 -15.57 -3.13 17.98
CA ASN A 82 -15.77 -1.68 17.98
C ASN A 82 -14.54 -0.88 17.49
N HIS A 83 -13.32 -1.42 17.63
CA HIS A 83 -12.09 -0.71 17.24
C HIS A 83 -11.59 -1.06 15.84
N ARG A 84 -12.00 -2.21 15.28
CA ARG A 84 -11.55 -2.73 13.99
C ARG A 84 -11.50 -1.70 12.87
N ASP A 85 -12.59 -0.96 12.66
CA ASP A 85 -12.70 -0.07 11.50
C ASP A 85 -11.73 1.11 11.61
N ASN A 86 -11.53 1.64 12.84
CA ASN A 86 -10.53 2.68 13.08
C ASN A 86 -9.11 2.13 12.90
N ASP A 87 -8.80 0.97 13.48
CA ASP A 87 -7.47 0.36 13.39
C ASP A 87 -7.07 0.06 11.94
N LEU A 88 -8.00 -0.47 11.15
CA LEU A 88 -7.77 -0.74 9.73
C LEU A 88 -7.58 0.54 8.93
N GLN A 89 -8.38 1.58 9.22
CA GLN A 89 -8.20 2.89 8.61
C GLN A 89 -6.81 3.48 8.94
N GLN A 90 -6.34 3.35 10.18
CA GLN A 90 -4.99 3.76 10.58
C GLN A 90 -3.91 2.95 9.85
N ARG A 91 -4.08 1.63 9.68
CA ARG A 91 -3.16 0.78 8.91
C ARG A 91 -3.11 1.20 7.44
N TRP A 92 -4.26 1.51 6.84
CA TRP A 92 -4.32 2.01 5.46
C TRP A 92 -3.65 3.37 5.31
N ALA A 93 -3.90 4.32 6.20
CA ALA A 93 -3.24 5.63 6.19
C ALA A 93 -1.71 5.51 6.31
N LYS A 94 -1.21 4.61 7.18
CA LYS A 94 0.23 4.32 7.26
C LYS A 94 0.80 3.70 5.98
N THR A 95 0.03 2.86 5.31
CA THR A 95 0.44 2.23 4.06
C THR A 95 0.47 3.25 2.92
N GLU A 96 -0.54 4.12 2.85
CA GLU A 96 -0.65 5.19 1.86
C GLU A 96 0.51 6.19 2.01
N THR A 97 0.76 6.68 3.22
CA THR A 97 1.91 7.56 3.49
C THR A 97 3.26 6.91 3.14
N SER A 98 3.42 5.62 3.41
CA SER A 98 4.62 4.87 3.03
C SER A 98 4.77 4.73 1.51
N LEU A 99 3.65 4.53 0.80
CA LEU A 99 3.62 4.44 -0.65
C LEU A 99 3.92 5.80 -1.30
N GLU A 100 3.35 6.88 -0.79
CA GLU A 100 3.63 8.25 -1.24
C GLU A 100 5.10 8.61 -1.04
N HIS A 101 5.66 8.29 0.13
CA HIS A 101 7.08 8.48 0.38
C HIS A 101 7.94 7.64 -0.58
N GLY A 102 7.60 6.36 -0.79
CA GLY A 102 8.30 5.50 -1.75
C GLY A 102 8.25 6.06 -3.18
N LYS A 103 7.09 6.56 -3.60
CA LYS A 103 6.93 7.24 -4.89
C LYS A 103 7.80 8.49 -4.99
N ALA A 104 7.84 9.31 -3.95
CA ALA A 104 8.69 10.49 -3.90
C ALA A 104 10.18 10.13 -4.00
N VAL A 105 10.63 9.03 -3.38
CA VAL A 105 12.01 8.53 -3.51
C VAL A 105 12.32 8.14 -4.97
N LEU A 106 11.41 7.40 -5.62
CA LEU A 106 11.58 6.98 -7.02
C LEU A 106 11.57 8.18 -7.99
N GLU A 107 10.81 9.22 -7.69
CA GLU A 107 10.79 10.46 -8.47
C GLU A 107 11.94 11.42 -8.12
N GLY A 108 12.77 11.11 -7.12
CA GLY A 108 13.83 11.99 -6.64
C GLY A 108 13.31 13.27 -6.00
N LYS A 109 12.11 13.22 -5.40
CA LYS A 109 11.43 14.31 -4.69
C LYS A 109 11.37 14.14 -3.18
N ASP A 110 11.87 13.01 -2.65
CA ASP A 110 11.93 12.69 -1.23
C ASP A 110 12.75 13.70 -0.42
N LYS A 111 13.79 14.27 -1.04
CA LYS A 111 14.69 15.22 -0.42
C LYS A 111 14.75 16.48 -1.26
N GLY A 112 14.23 17.56 -0.71
CA GLY A 112 14.52 18.90 -1.22
C GLY A 112 16.00 19.22 -1.13
N ASN A 113 16.44 20.24 -1.87
CA ASN A 113 17.77 20.80 -1.76
C ASN A 113 17.72 22.20 -1.16
N GLN A 114 18.80 22.59 -0.48
CA GLN A 114 18.94 23.92 0.13
C GLN A 114 18.91 25.10 -0.86
N PHE A 115 18.94 24.83 -2.17
CA PHE A 115 18.99 25.84 -3.21
C PHE A 115 17.60 26.13 -3.81
N GLY A 116 16.57 25.35 -3.46
CA GLY A 116 15.23 25.46 -4.06
C GLY A 116 15.20 25.19 -5.57
N VAL A 117 16.15 24.41 -6.09
CA VAL A 117 16.31 24.15 -7.53
C VAL A 117 15.67 22.82 -7.92
N GLU A 118 14.94 22.82 -9.02
CA GLU A 118 14.32 21.62 -9.58
C GLU A 118 14.98 21.24 -10.91
N CYS A 119 15.11 19.94 -11.17
CA CYS A 119 15.62 19.46 -12.44
C CYS A 119 14.62 19.77 -13.58
N PRO A 120 15.01 20.51 -14.63
CA PRO A 120 14.09 20.88 -15.71
C PRO A 120 13.69 19.70 -16.61
N TYR A 121 14.36 18.55 -16.48
CA TYR A 121 14.11 17.38 -17.32
C TYR A 121 13.18 16.37 -16.67
N CYS A 122 13.28 16.16 -15.36
CA CYS A 122 12.55 15.13 -14.63
C CYS A 122 11.83 15.63 -13.38
N HIS A 123 11.89 16.94 -13.11
CA HIS A 123 11.19 17.56 -11.99
C HIS A 123 11.58 17.05 -10.60
N ALA A 124 12.74 16.39 -10.50
CA ALA A 124 13.30 15.92 -9.24
C ALA A 124 13.94 17.07 -8.45
N THR A 125 13.83 17.02 -7.13
CA THR A 125 14.42 18.00 -6.19
C THR A 125 15.72 17.50 -5.56
N ASN A 126 16.10 16.24 -5.79
CA ASN A 126 17.36 15.62 -5.37
C ASN A 126 18.58 16.10 -6.18
N VAL A 127 18.72 17.42 -6.31
CA VAL A 127 19.74 18.11 -7.11
C VAL A 127 20.90 18.52 -6.21
N LYS A 128 22.14 18.34 -6.71
CA LYS A 128 23.37 18.80 -6.04
C LYS A 128 24.11 19.83 -6.88
N LYS A 129 24.83 20.73 -6.20
CA LYS A 129 25.69 21.70 -6.87
C LYS A 129 26.96 21.02 -7.39
N ILE A 130 27.32 21.28 -8.64
CA ILE A 130 28.57 20.80 -9.22
C ILE A 130 29.72 21.61 -8.60
N THR A 131 30.65 20.92 -7.95
CA THR A 131 31.79 21.58 -7.30
C THR A 131 32.81 22.06 -8.34
N LYS A 132 33.54 23.14 -8.00
CA LYS A 132 34.61 23.68 -8.86
C LYS A 132 35.68 22.62 -9.16
N THR A 133 35.99 21.76 -8.19
CA THR A 133 36.92 20.64 -8.34
C THR A 133 36.44 19.62 -9.38
N SER A 134 35.15 19.25 -9.34
CA SER A 134 34.56 18.33 -10.33
C SER A 134 34.68 18.88 -11.76
N LYS A 135 34.46 20.19 -11.93
CA LYS A 135 34.66 20.87 -13.22
C LYS A 135 36.12 20.89 -13.66
N ALA A 136 37.05 21.18 -12.75
CA ALA A 136 38.49 21.22 -13.05
C ALA A 136 39.01 19.84 -13.49
N VAL A 137 38.62 18.77 -12.79
CA VAL A 137 38.94 17.39 -13.17
C VAL A 137 38.37 17.07 -14.55
N HIS A 138 37.09 17.36 -14.80
CA HIS A 138 36.48 17.11 -16.10
C HIS A 138 37.18 17.89 -17.24
N THR A 139 37.60 19.13 -16.97
CA THR A 139 38.36 19.95 -17.92
C THR A 139 39.75 19.39 -18.19
N SER A 140 40.43 18.86 -17.17
CA SER A 140 41.74 18.24 -17.35
C SER A 140 41.72 16.97 -18.21
N ILE A 141 40.62 16.21 -18.16
CA ILE A 141 40.44 14.97 -18.93
C ILE A 141 39.95 15.26 -20.35
N PHE A 142 38.95 16.13 -20.51
CA PHE A 142 38.28 16.36 -21.79
C PHE A 142 38.74 17.63 -22.53
N GLY A 143 39.67 18.41 -21.96
CA GLY A 143 40.21 19.62 -22.59
C GLY A 143 39.12 20.57 -23.06
N ILE A 144 39.21 21.04 -24.31
CA ILE A 144 38.22 21.95 -24.91
C ILE A 144 36.81 21.35 -25.01
N PHE A 145 36.66 20.02 -25.01
CA PHE A 145 35.35 19.36 -25.05
C PHE A 145 34.58 19.46 -23.73
N SER A 146 35.19 19.99 -22.66
CA SER A 146 34.55 20.20 -21.36
C SER A 146 33.69 21.48 -21.25
N LEU A 147 33.73 22.36 -22.25
CA LEU A 147 33.07 23.67 -22.22
C LEU A 147 31.55 23.59 -21.97
N SER A 148 30.89 22.56 -22.52
CA SER A 148 29.44 22.34 -22.36
C SER A 148 29.04 22.04 -20.91
N ARG A 149 29.85 21.24 -20.19
CA ARG A 149 29.61 20.87 -18.79
C ARG A 149 30.04 21.97 -17.82
N ASN A 150 31.07 22.74 -18.18
CA ASN A 150 31.58 23.82 -17.32
C ASN A 150 30.58 24.97 -17.09
N SER A 151 29.65 25.18 -18.02
CA SER A 151 28.57 26.17 -17.87
C SER A 151 27.45 25.73 -16.93
N LYS A 152 27.27 24.41 -16.73
CA LYS A 152 26.22 23.84 -15.88
C LYS A 152 26.53 24.00 -14.40
N GLN A 153 25.55 24.30 -13.56
CA GLN A 153 25.77 24.56 -12.13
C GLN A 153 25.29 23.41 -11.24
N PHE A 154 24.33 22.63 -11.73
CA PHE A 154 23.63 21.63 -10.96
C PHE A 154 23.65 20.27 -11.65
N HIS A 155 23.59 19.22 -10.84
CA HIS A 155 23.50 17.84 -11.27
C HIS A 155 22.30 17.18 -10.60
N CYS A 156 21.41 16.59 -11.39
CA CYS A 156 20.28 15.82 -10.89
C CYS A 156 20.71 14.38 -10.62
N ASN A 157 20.54 13.90 -9.38
CA ASN A 157 20.88 12.51 -9.06
C ASN A 157 19.82 11.50 -9.54
N ASN A 158 18.62 11.96 -9.92
CA ASN A 158 17.55 11.09 -10.43
C ASN A 158 17.78 10.68 -11.90
N CYS A 159 17.93 11.67 -12.81
CA CYS A 159 18.11 11.41 -14.24
C CYS A 159 19.58 11.50 -14.71
N ASN A 160 20.52 11.77 -13.80
CA ASN A 160 21.95 11.93 -14.07
C ASN A 160 22.31 13.08 -15.03
N SER A 161 21.41 14.03 -15.25
CA SER A 161 21.65 15.20 -16.11
C SER A 161 22.31 16.36 -15.38
N ASP A 162 23.20 17.06 -16.08
CA ASP A 162 23.79 18.34 -15.67
C ASP A 162 23.04 19.51 -16.32
N PHE A 163 22.71 20.54 -15.53
CA PHE A 163 22.00 21.73 -16.02
C PHE A 163 22.43 23.04 -15.34
#